data_AF-A0A937T1W9-F1
#
_entry.id   AF-A0A937T1W9-F1
#
_cell.length_a   1.000
_cell.length_b   1.000
_cell.length_c   1.000
_cell.angle_alpha   90.00
_cell.angle_beta   90.00
_cell.angle_gamma   90.00
#
_symmetry.space_group_name_H-M   'P 1'
#
loop_
_entity.id
_entity.type
_entity.pdbx_description
1 polymer ?
#
loop_
_entity_poly.entity_id
_entity_poly.type
_entity_poly.pdbx_seq_one_letter_code
_entity_poly.pdbx_strand_id
1 'polypeptide(L)' 'MGLSDREKRLVSLLKARGRIGNREYQAAFGVSKPTASRHLDALAKQGVLTRVGTTGKGTYYMLSRKGLTKGSKGSRRG' A
#
# COMPACT_ATOMS: atom_id res chain seq x y z
N MET A 1 -14.89 8.55 -1.74
CA MET A 1 -14.63 7.12 -1.92
C MET A 1 -13.53 6.72 -0.95
N GLY A 2 -13.87 5.88 0.03
CA GLY A 2 -12.94 5.40 1.06
C GLY A 2 -12.02 4.29 0.55
N LEU A 3 -11.08 3.87 1.40
CA LEU A 3 -10.18 2.76 1.11
C LEU A 3 -10.97 1.48 0.80
N SER A 4 -10.61 0.80 -0.28
CA SER A 4 -11.11 -0.54 -0.64
C SER A 4 -10.67 -1.57 0.41
N ASP A 5 -11.40 -2.67 0.57
CA ASP A 5 -11.04 -3.71 1.56
C ASP A 5 -9.63 -4.29 1.37
N ARG A 6 -9.18 -4.35 0.10
CA ARG A 6 -7.79 -4.69 -0.24
C ARG A 6 -6.78 -3.71 0.37
N GLU A 7 -7.08 -2.42 0.35
CA GLU A 7 -6.20 -1.37 0.89
C GLU A 7 -6.23 -1.37 2.43
N LYS A 8 -7.40 -1.55 3.05
CA LYS A 8 -7.51 -1.71 4.52
C LYS A 8 -6.71 -2.92 5.02
N ARG A 9 -6.80 -4.05 4.29
CA ARG A 9 -6.02 -5.26 4.60
C ARG A 9 -4.52 -5.01 4.45
N LEU A 10 -4.11 -4.30 3.40
CA LEU A 10 -2.70 -3.93 3.19
C LEU A 10 -2.17 -3.02 4.30
N VAL A 11 -2.93 -2.00 4.69
CA VAL A 11 -2.57 -1.10 5.80
C VAL A 11 -2.41 -1.90 7.10
N SER A 12 -3.32 -2.83 7.38
CA SER A 12 -3.22 -3.69 8.57
C SER A 12 -1.98 -4.57 8.55
N LEU A 13 -1.66 -5.15 7.39
CA LEU A 13 -0.45 -5.96 7.17
C LEU A 13 0.83 -5.14 7.40
N LEU A 14 0.85 -3.91 6.89
CA LEU A 14 1.98 -2.98 7.07
C LEU A 14 2.09 -2.43 8.48
N LYS A 15 0.99 -2.28 9.22
CA LYS A 15 1.03 -1.95 10.65
C LYS A 15 1.64 -3.08 11.47
N ALA A 16 1.37 -4.33 11.11
CA ALA A 16 1.92 -5.50 11.80
C ALA A 16 3.38 -5.80 11.41
N ARG A 17 3.74 -5.69 10.13
CA ARG A 17 5.07 -6.06 9.60
C ARG A 17 6.02 -4.87 9.39
N GLY A 18 5.52 -3.64 9.32
CA GLY A 18 6.27 -2.42 9.02
C GLY A 18 6.57 -2.19 7.53
N ARG A 19 6.84 -3.25 6.76
CA ARG A 19 7.15 -3.18 5.31
C ARG A 19 6.58 -4.35 4.53
N ILE A 20 6.44 -4.18 3.21
CA ILE A 20 6.03 -5.24 2.30
C ILE A 20 6.77 -5.14 0.96
N GLY A 21 7.32 -6.27 0.49
CA GLY A 21 7.85 -6.40 -0.86
C GLY A 21 6.79 -6.82 -1.89
N ASN A 22 7.14 -6.74 -3.16
CA ASN A 22 6.25 -7.17 -4.25
C ASN A 22 5.86 -8.66 -4.14
N ARG A 23 6.81 -9.54 -3.80
CA ARG A 23 6.55 -10.99 -3.63
C ARG A 23 5.62 -11.28 -2.45
N GLU A 24 5.83 -10.60 -1.32
CA GLU A 24 4.97 -10.76 -0.14
C GLU A 24 3.55 -10.29 -0.44
N TYR A 25 3.41 -9.19 -1.19
CA TYR A 25 2.11 -8.72 -1.64
C TYR A 25 1.41 -9.76 -2.55
N GLN A 26 2.14 -10.34 -3.50
CA GLN A 26 1.60 -11.40 -4.37
C GLN A 26 1.10 -12.59 -3.55
N ALA A 27 1.89 -13.07 -2.58
CA ALA A 27 1.51 -14.18 -1.72
C ALA A 27 0.31 -13.84 -0.80
N ALA A 28 0.27 -12.63 -0.24
CA ALA A 28 -0.80 -12.22 0.67
C ALA A 28 -2.14 -11.95 -0.02
N PHE A 29 -2.10 -11.48 -1.28
CA PHE A 29 -3.29 -11.06 -2.04
C PHE A 29 -3.63 -11.98 -3.22
N GLY A 30 -2.83 -13.00 -3.49
CA GLY A 30 -3.04 -13.95 -4.59
C GLY A 30 -3.01 -13.30 -5.98
N VAL A 31 -2.20 -12.25 -6.15
CA VAL A 31 -2.12 -11.49 -7.42
C VAL A 31 -0.84 -11.76 -8.18
N SER A 32 -0.85 -11.52 -9.48
CA SER A 32 0.34 -11.59 -10.32
C SER A 32 1.32 -10.44 -10.02
N LYS A 33 2.61 -10.66 -10.31
CA LYS A 33 3.68 -9.64 -10.22
C LYS A 33 3.33 -8.28 -10.84
N PRO A 34 2.81 -8.19 -12.09
CA PRO A 34 2.46 -6.89 -12.67
C PRO A 34 1.30 -6.20 -11.95
N THR A 35 0.31 -6.96 -11.46
CA THR A 35 -0.82 -6.43 -10.68
C THR A 35 -0.34 -5.88 -9.34
N ALA A 36 0.50 -6.62 -8.63
CA ALA A 36 1.08 -6.18 -7.37
C ALA A 36 1.93 -4.91 -7.53
N SER A 37 2.81 -4.87 -8.53
CA SER A 37 3.60 -3.68 -8.86
C SER A 37 2.71 -2.47 -9.14
N ARG A 38 1.73 -2.59 -10.06
CA ARG A 38 0.82 -1.49 -10.39
C ARG A 38 0.05 -0.98 -9.17
N HIS A 39 -0.42 -1.88 -8.31
CA HIS A 39 -1.22 -1.50 -7.14
C HIS A 39 -0.36 -0.81 -6.07
N LEU A 40 0.83 -1.34 -5.77
CA LEU A 40 1.76 -0.72 -4.83
C LEU A 40 2.26 0.65 -5.34
N ASP A 41 2.54 0.77 -6.64
CA ASP A 41 2.91 2.06 -7.25
C ASP A 41 1.75 3.07 -7.23
N ALA A 42 0.51 2.63 -7.47
CA ALA A 42 -0.65 3.51 -7.38
C ALA A 42 -0.81 4.10 -5.96
N LEU A 43 -0.69 3.25 -4.94
CA LEU A 43 -0.75 3.66 -3.54
C LEU A 43 0.44 4.56 -3.14
N ALA A 44 1.63 4.29 -3.69
CA ALA A 44 2.79 5.14 -3.49
C ALA A 44 2.58 6.53 -4.13
N LYS A 45 2.06 6.58 -5.36
CA LYS A 45 1.70 7.84 -6.05
C LYS A 45 0.62 8.63 -5.32
N GLN A 46 -0.34 7.94 -4.69
CA GLN A 46 -1.35 8.57 -3.84
C GLN A 46 -0.79 9.07 -2.49
N GLY A 47 0.46 8.73 -2.17
CA GLY A 47 1.11 9.08 -0.90
C GLY A 47 0.64 8.23 0.28
N VAL A 48 -0.03 7.10 0.03
CA VAL A 48 -0.43 6.10 1.04
C VAL A 48 0.75 5.25 1.47
N LEU A 49 1.62 4.92 0.51
CA LEU A 49 2.84 4.17 0.72
C LEU A 49 4.07 5.01 0.38
N THR A 50 5.19 4.64 0.98
CA THR A 50 6.51 5.11 0.59
C THR A 50 7.29 3.94 0.04
N ARG A 51 7.71 4.04 -1.23
CA ARG A 51 8.63 3.07 -1.83
C ARG A 51 10.03 3.35 -1.32
N VAL A 52 10.70 2.31 -0.84
CA VAL A 52 12.09 2.34 -0.37
C VAL A 52 12.90 1.35 -1.20
N GLY A 53 14.05 1.81 -1.70
CA GLY A 53 14.92 1.05 -2.59
C GLY A 53 14.77 1.43 -4.05
N THR A 54 15.88 1.28 -4.79
CA THR A 54 15.99 1.63 -6.22
C THR A 54 15.51 0.48 -7.10
N THR A 55 16.05 -0.73 -6.97
CA THR A 55 15.73 -1.83 -7.90
C THR A 55 15.84 -3.22 -7.25
N GLY A 56 14.99 -4.16 -7.66
CA GLY A 56 15.16 -5.59 -7.34
C GLY A 56 14.75 -6.00 -5.93
N LYS A 57 15.49 -6.98 -5.35
CA LYS A 57 15.16 -7.63 -4.05
C LYS A 57 15.14 -6.66 -2.86
N GLY A 58 15.77 -5.49 -2.98
CA GLY A 58 15.77 -4.46 -1.95
C GLY A 58 14.61 -3.46 -2.04
N THR A 59 13.70 -3.60 -3.02
CA THR A 59 12.55 -2.70 -3.15
C THR A 59 11.40 -3.17 -2.26
N TYR A 60 11.02 -2.32 -1.30
CA TYR A 60 9.88 -2.56 -0.42
C TYR A 60 9.06 -1.29 -0.23
N TYR A 61 7.86 -1.45 0.31
CA TYR A 61 6.91 -0.38 0.55
C TYR A 61 6.59 -0.32 2.03
N MET A 62 6.46 0.90 2.56
CA MET A 62 6.10 1.18 3.95
C MET A 62 4.90 2.10 4.00
N LEU A 63 4.20 2.13 5.14
CA LEU A 63 3.15 3.12 5.37
C LEU A 63 3.73 4.54 5.37
N SER A 64 3.17 5.40 4.53
CA SER A 64 3.48 6.83 4.56
C SER A 64 2.79 7.47 5.77
N ARG A 65 3.55 8.24 6.56
CA ARG A 65 3.00 9.06 7.65
C ARG A 65 1.96 10.08 7.14
N LYS A 66 2.03 10.49 5.88
CA LYS A 66 1.12 11.46 5.25
C LYS A 66 -0.14 10.82 4.63
N GLY A 67 -0.10 9.51 4.38
CA GLY A 67 -1.20 8.77 3.75
C GLY A 67 -2.36 8.45 4.69
N LEU A 68 -2.05 8.21 5.96
CA LEU A 68 -3.04 7.90 7.00
C LEU A 68 -4.01 9.07 7.26
N THR A 69 -3.55 10.31 7.11
CA THR A 69 -4.40 11.50 7.32
C THR A 69 -5.38 11.74 6.16
N LYS A 70 -5.09 11.23 4.96
CA LYS A 70 -6.01 11.34 3.80
C LYS A 70 -7.12 10.28 3.81
N GLY A 71 -6.92 9.16 4.53
CA GLY A 71 -7.92 8.10 4.72
C GLY A 71 -9.10 8.48 5.63
N SER A 72 -9.01 9.58 6.39
CA SER A 72 -10.09 10.08 7.26
C SER A 72 -11.11 10.96 6.52
N LYS A 73 -11.03 11.14 5.20
CA LYS A 73 -12.05 11.86 4.41
C LYS A 73 -13.16 10.91 3.96
N GLY A 74 -13.74 10.23 4.94
CA GLY A 74 -14.98 9.44 4.83
C GLY A 74 -16.12 10.08 5.62
N SER A 75 -16.19 11.41 5.69
CA SER A 75 -17.44 12.13 5.99
C SER A 75 -17.26 13.59 5.58
N ARG A 76 -17.84 13.98 4.45
CA ARG A 76 -18.19 15.37 4.20
C ARG A 76 -19.67 15.38 3.88
N ARG A 77 -20.43 15.87 4.87
CA ARG A 77 -21.77 16.44 4.75
C ARG A 77 -21.94 17.17 3.41
N GLY A 78 -23.13 17.04 2.84
CA GLY A 78 -23.63 17.70 1.66
C GLY A 78 -24.78 16.90 1.12
#